data_AF-A0A3L7SI69-F1
#
_entry.id   AF-A0A3L7SI69-F1
#
_cell.length_a   1.000
_cell.length_b   1.000
_cell.length_c   1.000
_cell.angle_alpha   90.00
_cell.angle_beta   90.00
_cell.angle_gamma   90.00
#
_symmetry.space_group_name_H-M   'P 1'
#
loop_
_entity.id
_entity.type
_entity.pdbx_description
1 polymer ?
#
loop_
_entity_poly.entity_id
_entity_poly.type
_entity_poly.pdbx_seq_one_letter_code
_entity_poly.pdbx_strand_id
1 'polypeptide(L)'
;MLALQTAQAVAAVAIPWGETAAAMKLVLEPGSRGGPQAGPTPAAVLAEETATGPLGTVRLLVLTAQTLADVQRGGLPKLSARPRPGHPDRRGDRLHGGLEDYVEVDVLPSGVGRLHDSMVFRDYRATVRCGNLGDMAAFDRAWAREIQTRPTAGGVAVALGAGNVTGLAVADAISHIFEHGRAVLLKLHPLHGALEPILREALRPLMAAGVLEIVTGGAEVAKAAVAAPLVTHVHLTGGDGAYDALVWGGPRRDR
;
A
#
# COMPACT_ATOMS: atom_id res chain seq x y z
N MET A 1 13.40 -12.84 3.80
CA MET A 1 12.77 -14.16 3.56
C MET A 1 11.25 -14.09 3.60
N LEU A 2 10.65 -13.58 4.68
CA LEU A 2 9.18 -13.54 4.84
C LEU A 2 8.45 -12.83 3.68
N ALA A 3 8.85 -11.62 3.29
CA ALA A 3 8.23 -10.90 2.17
C ALA A 3 8.24 -11.70 0.85
N LEU A 4 9.33 -12.42 0.55
CA LEU A 4 9.44 -13.23 -0.67
C LEU A 4 8.56 -14.48 -0.61
N GLN A 5 8.47 -15.13 0.56
CA GLN A 5 7.55 -16.25 0.78
C GLN A 5 6.09 -15.81 0.62
N THR A 6 5.73 -14.63 1.16
CA THR A 6 4.42 -14.03 0.95
C THR A 6 4.19 -13.72 -0.53
N ALA A 7 5.18 -13.19 -1.26
CA ALA A 7 5.04 -12.93 -2.69
C ALA A 7 4.73 -14.22 -3.49
N GLN A 8 5.38 -15.33 -3.15
CA GLN A 8 5.12 -16.63 -3.75
C GLN A 8 3.72 -17.15 -3.44
N ALA A 9 3.25 -17.00 -2.20
CA ALA A 9 1.90 -17.38 -1.80
C ALA A 9 0.82 -16.55 -2.53
N VAL A 10 1.02 -15.22 -2.63
CA VAL A 10 0.14 -14.35 -3.42
C VAL A 10 0.12 -14.77 -4.90
N ALA A 11 1.30 -15.02 -5.49
CA ALA A 11 1.39 -15.44 -6.89
C ALA A 11 0.66 -16.76 -7.14
N ALA A 12 0.69 -17.71 -6.19
CA ALA A 12 0.02 -18.99 -6.28
C ALA A 12 -1.51 -18.88 -6.35
N VAL A 13 -2.09 -17.80 -5.81
CA VAL A 13 -3.54 -17.54 -5.83
C VAL A 13 -3.92 -16.33 -6.68
N ALA A 14 -3.02 -15.86 -7.55
CA ALA A 14 -3.23 -14.63 -8.33
C ALA A 14 -4.45 -14.71 -9.27
N ILE A 15 -4.63 -15.85 -9.96
CA ILE A 15 -5.76 -16.08 -10.86
C ILE A 15 -7.10 -16.06 -10.08
N PRO A 16 -7.32 -16.91 -9.05
CA PRO A 16 -8.59 -16.90 -8.33
C PRO A 16 -8.85 -15.57 -7.61
N TRP A 17 -7.80 -14.85 -7.16
CA TRP A 17 -7.96 -13.49 -6.65
C TRP A 17 -8.54 -12.57 -7.73
N GLY A 18 -7.88 -12.44 -8.88
CA GLY A 18 -8.32 -11.54 -9.96
C GLY A 18 -9.74 -11.86 -10.45
N GLU A 19 -10.06 -13.14 -10.64
CA GLU A 19 -11.39 -13.58 -11.07
C GLU A 19 -12.48 -13.29 -10.03
N THR A 20 -12.22 -13.58 -8.76
CA THR A 20 -13.18 -13.32 -7.66
C THR A 20 -13.43 -11.83 -7.51
N ALA A 21 -12.35 -11.02 -7.55
CA ALA A 21 -12.44 -9.58 -7.46
C ALA A 21 -13.22 -8.97 -8.63
N ALA A 22 -12.96 -9.44 -9.85
CA ALA A 22 -13.68 -8.98 -11.04
C ALA A 22 -15.17 -9.35 -10.98
N ALA A 23 -15.50 -10.57 -10.56
CA ALA A 23 -16.87 -11.01 -10.37
C ALA A 23 -17.61 -10.14 -9.35
N MET A 24 -16.97 -9.81 -8.22
CA MET A 24 -17.53 -8.91 -7.21
C MET A 24 -17.86 -7.53 -7.80
N LYS A 25 -16.95 -6.90 -8.56
CA LYS A 25 -17.18 -5.59 -9.18
C LYS A 25 -18.31 -5.63 -10.22
N LEU A 26 -18.34 -6.66 -11.07
CA LEU A 26 -19.36 -6.79 -12.12
C LEU A 26 -20.78 -6.99 -11.55
N VAL A 27 -20.92 -7.56 -10.35
CA VAL A 27 -22.21 -7.67 -9.65
C VAL A 27 -22.64 -6.34 -9.04
N LEU A 28 -21.70 -5.52 -8.56
CA LEU A 28 -21.97 -4.22 -7.93
C LEU A 28 -22.25 -3.11 -8.94
N GLU A 29 -21.79 -3.23 -10.19
CA GLU A 29 -22.01 -2.28 -11.28
C GLU A 29 -22.88 -2.85 -12.42
N PRO A 30 -24.18 -3.14 -12.20
CA PRO A 30 -25.05 -3.69 -13.25
C PRO A 30 -25.39 -2.68 -14.38
N GLY A 31 -24.89 -1.44 -14.30
CA GLY A 31 -25.30 -0.31 -15.14
C GLY A 31 -24.39 -0.02 -16.34
N SER A 32 -24.40 -0.88 -17.36
CA SER A 32 -23.93 -0.52 -18.71
C SER A 32 -24.85 -0.99 -19.83
N ARG A 33 -26.05 -1.48 -19.50
CA ARG A 33 -27.13 -1.69 -20.48
C ARG A 33 -27.92 -0.39 -20.67
N GLY A 34 -27.48 0.48 -21.59
CA GLY A 34 -28.41 1.41 -22.26
C GLY A 34 -28.04 2.89 -22.45
N GLY A 35 -26.82 3.35 -22.09
CA GLY A 35 -26.36 4.72 -22.37
C GLY A 35 -25.19 4.78 -23.36
N PRO A 36 -24.93 5.91 -24.05
CA PRO A 36 -23.87 6.04 -25.05
C PRO A 36 -22.43 5.95 -24.49
N GLN A 37 -22.26 5.80 -23.17
CA GLN A 37 -21.00 5.36 -22.55
C GLN A 37 -21.20 3.92 -22.07
N ALA A 38 -20.81 2.95 -22.89
CA ALA A 38 -20.75 1.56 -22.44
C ALA A 38 -19.74 1.47 -21.28
N GLY A 39 -20.19 1.01 -20.11
CA GLY A 39 -19.33 0.76 -18.96
C GLY A 39 -18.22 -0.26 -19.26
N PRO A 40 -17.28 -0.47 -18.32
CA PRO A 40 -16.10 -1.29 -18.56
C PRO A 40 -16.49 -2.72 -18.94
N THR A 41 -15.79 -3.29 -19.93
CA THR A 41 -16.01 -4.69 -20.33
C THR A 41 -15.55 -5.64 -19.21
N PRO A 42 -16.09 -6.86 -19.10
CA PRO A 42 -15.59 -7.84 -18.14
C PRO A 42 -14.08 -8.08 -18.22
N ALA A 43 -13.51 -8.05 -19.43
CA ALA A 43 -12.08 -8.15 -19.65
C ALA A 43 -11.31 -6.95 -19.09
N ALA A 44 -11.84 -5.73 -19.22
CA ALA A 44 -11.24 -4.53 -18.64
C ALA A 44 -11.25 -4.58 -17.10
N VAL A 45 -12.37 -4.99 -16.50
CA VAL A 45 -12.48 -5.15 -15.04
C VAL A 45 -11.50 -6.21 -14.53
N LEU A 46 -11.40 -7.36 -15.20
CA LEU A 46 -10.44 -8.40 -14.84
C LEU A 46 -9.00 -7.92 -14.96
N ALA A 47 -8.67 -7.16 -16.01
CA ALA A 47 -7.33 -6.60 -16.18
C ALA A 47 -6.99 -5.60 -15.06
N GLU A 48 -7.92 -4.72 -14.70
CA GLU A 48 -7.76 -3.77 -13.60
C GLU A 48 -7.56 -4.49 -12.25
N GLU A 49 -8.42 -5.47 -11.93
CA GLU A 49 -8.32 -6.21 -10.68
C GLU A 49 -7.06 -7.06 -10.61
N THR A 50 -6.65 -7.67 -11.72
CA THR A 50 -5.40 -8.44 -11.77
C THR A 50 -4.19 -7.52 -11.56
N ALA A 51 -4.19 -6.34 -12.18
CA ALA A 51 -3.09 -5.38 -12.08
C ALA A 51 -2.99 -4.76 -10.67
N THR A 52 -4.12 -4.33 -10.10
CA THR A 52 -4.17 -3.59 -8.83
C THR A 52 -4.29 -4.48 -7.59
N GLY A 53 -4.73 -5.73 -7.75
CA GLY A 53 -4.79 -6.74 -6.70
C GLY A 53 -3.50 -7.58 -6.63
N PRO A 54 -3.50 -8.81 -7.19
CA PRO A 54 -2.41 -9.76 -7.00
C PRO A 54 -1.09 -9.31 -7.63
N LEU A 55 -1.07 -8.75 -8.85
CA LEU A 55 0.19 -8.31 -9.47
C LEU A 55 0.84 -7.15 -8.72
N GLY A 56 0.04 -6.13 -8.35
CA GLY A 56 0.50 -5.03 -7.51
C GLY A 56 1.06 -5.51 -6.17
N THR A 57 0.38 -6.46 -5.53
CA THR A 57 0.80 -7.04 -4.26
C THR A 57 2.11 -7.83 -4.38
N VAL A 58 2.25 -8.69 -5.40
CA VAL A 58 3.49 -9.42 -5.67
C VAL A 58 4.64 -8.45 -5.92
N ARG A 59 4.41 -7.42 -6.76
CA ARG A 59 5.43 -6.40 -7.05
C ARG A 59 5.87 -5.69 -5.78
N LEU A 60 4.94 -5.25 -4.93
CA LEU A 60 5.25 -4.59 -3.66
C LEU A 60 6.10 -5.49 -2.74
N LEU A 61 5.73 -6.76 -2.59
CA LEU A 61 6.45 -7.70 -1.73
C LEU A 61 7.85 -8.04 -2.26
N VAL A 62 8.02 -8.15 -3.58
CA VAL A 62 9.33 -8.37 -4.21
C VAL A 62 10.24 -7.16 -4.02
N LEU A 63 9.73 -5.94 -4.24
CA LEU A 63 10.48 -4.71 -3.98
C LEU A 63 10.83 -4.57 -2.51
N THR A 64 9.91 -4.89 -1.61
CA THR A 64 10.15 -4.92 -0.16
C THR A 64 11.27 -5.90 0.19
N ALA A 65 11.21 -7.14 -0.31
CA ALA A 65 12.23 -8.15 -0.05
C ALA A 65 13.62 -7.71 -0.55
N GLN A 66 13.69 -7.09 -1.73
CA GLN A 66 14.94 -6.58 -2.30
C GLN A 66 15.50 -5.41 -1.48
N THR A 67 14.64 -4.46 -1.12
CA THR A 67 14.98 -3.29 -0.29
C THR A 67 15.56 -3.74 1.05
N LEU A 68 14.89 -4.67 1.75
CA LEU A 68 15.37 -5.21 3.02
C LEU A 68 16.72 -5.95 2.86
N ALA A 69 16.89 -6.69 1.76
CA ALA A 69 18.16 -7.38 1.47
C ALA A 69 19.31 -6.44 1.11
N ASP A 70 19.02 -5.29 0.48
CA ASP A 70 20.00 -4.23 0.23
C ASP A 70 20.40 -3.54 1.54
N VAL A 71 19.42 -3.14 2.35
CA VAL A 71 19.66 -2.54 3.68
C VAL A 71 20.48 -3.45 4.57
N GLN A 72 20.17 -4.76 4.62
CA GLN A 72 20.93 -5.72 5.42
C GLN A 72 22.41 -5.83 4.97
N ARG A 73 22.70 -5.65 3.68
CA ARG A 73 24.06 -5.78 3.13
C ARG A 73 24.86 -4.48 3.16
N GLY A 74 24.21 -3.35 2.92
CA GLY A 74 24.86 -2.07 2.65
C GLY A 74 24.36 -0.90 3.49
N GLY A 75 23.42 -1.13 4.42
CA GLY A 75 22.84 -0.10 5.29
C GLY A 75 21.82 0.83 4.61
N LEU A 76 21.74 0.81 3.27
CA LEU A 76 20.84 1.62 2.47
C LEU A 76 20.19 0.79 1.35
N PRO A 77 18.96 1.12 0.93
CA PRO A 77 18.35 0.50 -0.24
C PRO A 77 19.06 0.97 -1.52
N LYS A 78 19.09 0.12 -2.54
CA LYS A 78 19.53 0.55 -3.87
C LYS A 78 18.41 1.34 -4.53
N LEU A 79 18.80 2.37 -5.28
CA LEU A 79 17.91 3.19 -6.09
C LEU A 79 18.28 3.08 -7.57
N SER A 80 17.33 3.44 -8.42
CA SER A 80 17.53 3.58 -9.88
C SER A 80 18.51 4.71 -10.22
N ALA A 81 18.48 5.77 -9.43
CA ALA A 81 19.36 6.93 -9.54
C ALA A 81 19.74 7.42 -8.14
N ARG A 82 20.87 8.13 -8.03
CA ARG A 82 21.25 8.77 -6.77
C ARG A 82 20.26 9.88 -6.43
N PRO A 83 19.90 10.06 -5.15
CA PRO A 83 19.17 11.24 -4.71
C PRO A 83 19.90 12.51 -5.16
N ARG A 84 19.15 13.51 -5.60
CA ARG A 84 19.71 14.73 -6.18
C ARG A 84 18.96 15.97 -5.70
N PRO A 85 19.61 17.14 -5.64
CA PRO A 85 18.89 18.39 -5.43
C PRO A 85 17.82 18.58 -6.51
N GLY A 86 16.62 18.96 -6.08
CA GLY A 86 15.50 19.29 -6.96
C GLY A 86 15.29 20.79 -7.03
N HIS A 87 15.17 21.33 -8.25
CA HIS A 87 14.71 22.71 -8.44
C HIS A 87 13.18 22.76 -8.53
N PRO A 88 12.54 23.87 -8.14
CA PRO A 88 11.11 24.06 -8.32
C PRO A 88 10.74 23.95 -9.79
N ASP A 89 9.56 23.41 -10.06
CA ASP A 89 9.04 23.36 -11.42
C ASP A 89 8.78 24.79 -11.93
N ARG A 90 9.02 25.02 -13.24
CA ARG A 90 8.77 26.31 -13.93
C ARG A 90 7.30 26.76 -13.86
N ARG A 91 6.38 25.89 -13.43
CA ARG A 91 4.94 26.14 -13.27
C ARG A 91 4.55 26.85 -11.98
N GLY A 92 5.49 27.20 -11.09
CA GLY A 92 5.21 28.07 -9.94
C GLY A 92 4.28 27.47 -8.88
N ASP A 93 4.10 26.15 -8.86
CA ASP A 93 3.26 25.47 -7.87
C ASP A 93 3.98 25.44 -6.52
N ARG A 94 3.59 26.36 -5.63
CA ARG A 94 4.17 26.57 -4.29
C ARG A 94 3.61 25.58 -3.26
N LEU A 95 3.56 24.30 -3.59
CA LEU A 95 3.25 23.26 -2.61
C LEU A 95 4.51 22.98 -1.76
N HIS A 96 4.62 23.73 -0.65
CA HIS A 96 5.44 23.46 0.54
C HIS A 96 6.99 23.55 0.45
N GLY A 97 7.54 24.74 0.17
CA GLY A 97 8.98 25.01 0.33
C GLY A 97 9.48 26.09 -0.63
N GLY A 98 10.52 26.80 -0.25
CA GLY A 98 11.15 27.84 -1.06
C GLY A 98 11.82 27.29 -2.32
N LEU A 99 12.37 28.22 -3.11
CA LEU A 99 12.76 28.01 -4.50
C LEU A 99 13.99 27.08 -4.71
N GLU A 100 14.53 26.39 -3.69
CA GLU A 100 15.66 25.43 -3.80
C GLU A 100 15.65 24.32 -2.70
N ASP A 101 14.48 23.95 -2.16
CA ASP A 101 14.40 23.24 -0.87
C ASP A 101 14.03 21.74 -0.92
N TYR A 102 14.36 20.99 -1.98
CA TYR A 102 14.06 19.55 -2.00
C TYR A 102 15.22 18.65 -2.42
N VAL A 103 15.18 17.42 -1.90
CA VAL A 103 15.90 16.28 -2.44
C VAL A 103 14.93 15.42 -3.22
N GLU A 104 15.22 15.21 -4.51
CA GLU A 104 14.45 14.36 -5.41
C GLU A 104 14.98 12.93 -5.39
N VAL A 105 14.06 11.98 -5.18
CA VAL A 105 14.33 10.53 -5.17
C VAL A 105 13.43 9.86 -6.21
N ASP A 106 14.03 9.26 -7.23
CA ASP A 106 13.28 8.56 -8.26
C ASP A 106 12.82 7.18 -7.74
N VAL A 107 11.52 6.92 -7.78
CA VAL A 107 10.89 5.69 -7.25
C VAL A 107 10.21 4.85 -8.34
N LEU A 108 9.98 5.40 -9.53
CA LEU A 108 9.45 4.67 -10.69
C LEU A 108 10.06 5.17 -12.02
N PRO A 109 10.44 4.27 -12.94
CA PRO A 109 10.51 2.82 -12.79
C PRO A 109 11.53 2.39 -11.72
N SER A 110 11.29 1.27 -11.03
CA SER A 110 12.34 0.67 -10.21
C SER A 110 13.48 0.25 -11.14
N GLY A 111 14.64 0.86 -10.95
CA GLY A 111 15.89 0.46 -11.62
C GLY A 111 16.55 -0.74 -10.94
N VAL A 112 15.92 -1.28 -9.89
CA VAL A 112 16.45 -2.36 -9.07
C VAL A 112 15.61 -3.61 -9.27
N GLY A 113 16.27 -4.73 -9.59
CA GLY A 113 15.64 -6.04 -9.77
C GLY A 113 15.35 -6.42 -11.22
N ARG A 114 14.69 -7.57 -11.41
CA ARG A 114 14.34 -8.16 -12.71
C ARG A 114 12.87 -8.01 -13.08
N LEU A 115 12.20 -6.99 -12.54
CA LEU A 115 10.76 -6.78 -12.73
C LEU A 115 10.40 -6.21 -14.12
N HIS A 116 11.40 -5.93 -14.97
CA HIS A 116 11.20 -5.27 -16.26
C HIS A 116 10.38 -3.97 -16.13
N ASP A 117 10.56 -3.28 -15.00
CA ASP A 117 9.80 -2.09 -14.61
C ASP A 117 9.86 -0.99 -15.65
N SER A 118 11.00 -0.78 -16.30
CA SER A 118 11.15 0.19 -17.39
C SER A 118 10.34 -0.16 -18.65
N MET A 119 9.96 -1.43 -18.83
CA MET A 119 9.07 -1.87 -19.90
C MET A 119 7.60 -1.74 -19.48
N VAL A 120 7.26 -2.17 -18.26
CA VAL A 120 5.90 -2.10 -17.71
C VAL A 120 5.43 -0.65 -17.53
N PHE A 121 6.33 0.22 -17.07
CA PHE A 121 6.08 1.62 -16.76
C PHE A 121 6.80 2.57 -17.73
N ARG A 122 6.98 2.15 -18.99
CA ARG A 122 7.77 2.88 -20.01
C ARG A 122 7.49 4.38 -20.07
N ASP A 123 6.22 4.76 -19.97
CA ASP A 123 5.76 6.14 -20.09
C ASP A 123 5.41 6.78 -18.74
N TYR A 124 5.67 6.08 -17.62
CA TYR A 124 5.39 6.54 -16.27
C TYR A 124 6.69 6.78 -15.50
N ARG A 125 6.74 7.91 -14.80
CA ARG A 125 7.82 8.26 -13.87
C ARG A 125 7.22 8.76 -12.58
N ALA A 126 7.87 8.42 -11.48
CA ALA A 126 7.51 8.95 -10.17
C ALA A 126 8.77 9.34 -9.42
N THR A 127 8.75 10.56 -8.88
CA THR A 127 9.82 11.15 -8.09
C THR A 127 9.20 11.65 -6.78
N VAL A 128 9.79 11.24 -5.65
CA VAL A 128 9.44 11.76 -4.33
C VAL A 128 10.29 13.01 -4.08
N ARG A 129 9.65 14.10 -3.66
CA ARG A 129 10.31 15.32 -3.19
C ARG A 129 10.35 15.30 -1.67
N CYS A 130 11.54 15.08 -1.13
CA CYS A 130 11.80 15.14 0.30
C CYS A 130 12.19 16.57 0.68
N GLY A 131 11.72 17.06 1.83
CA GLY A 131 12.14 18.37 2.34
C GLY A 131 13.66 18.43 2.51
N ASN A 132 14.26 19.57 2.17
CA ASN A 132 15.70 19.77 2.29
C ASN A 132 16.12 19.86 3.77
N LEU A 133 17.06 19.00 4.14
CA LEU A 133 17.64 18.92 5.50
C LEU A 133 18.99 19.66 5.60
N GLY A 134 19.30 20.52 4.64
CA GLY A 134 20.53 21.28 4.52
C GLY A 134 21.31 20.88 3.27
N ASP A 135 22.19 19.90 3.40
CA ASP A 135 22.98 19.36 2.29
C ASP A 135 22.67 17.86 2.03
N MET A 136 23.20 17.33 0.93
CA MET A 136 23.02 15.91 0.57
C MET A 136 23.56 14.96 1.67
N ALA A 137 24.60 15.35 2.40
CA ALA A 137 25.15 14.55 3.47
C ALA A 137 24.22 14.49 4.70
N ALA A 138 23.51 15.59 5.00
CA ALA A 138 22.48 15.64 6.03
C ALA A 138 21.28 14.77 5.65
N PHE A 139 20.87 14.81 4.38
CA PHE A 139 19.86 13.90 3.83
C PHE A 139 20.27 12.43 4.00
N ASP A 140 21.48 12.06 3.58
CA ASP A 140 21.97 10.68 3.69
C ASP A 140 21.99 10.19 5.15
N ARG A 141 22.44 11.04 6.10
CA ARG A 141 22.42 10.71 7.53
C ARG A 141 21.01 10.53 8.07
N ALA A 142 20.08 11.41 7.69
CA ALA A 142 18.69 11.33 8.13
C ALA A 142 18.00 10.08 7.55
N TRP A 143 18.24 9.78 6.27
CA TRP A 143 17.68 8.62 5.62
C TRP A 143 18.23 7.30 6.22
N ALA A 144 19.54 7.22 6.46
CA ALA A 144 20.14 6.08 7.15
C ALA A 144 19.53 5.85 8.54
N ARG A 145 19.29 6.94 9.30
CA ARG A 145 18.59 6.87 10.59
C ARG A 145 17.16 6.38 10.44
N GLU A 146 16.42 6.88 9.46
CA GLU A 146 15.03 6.47 9.22
C GLU A 146 14.93 4.97 8.92
N ILE A 147 15.82 4.45 8.07
CA ILE A 147 15.91 3.04 7.71
C ILE A 147 16.15 2.15 8.95
N GLN A 148 16.97 2.62 9.89
CA GLN A 148 17.26 1.87 11.12
C GLN A 148 16.14 1.97 12.16
N THR A 149 15.49 3.12 12.26
CA THR A 149 14.58 3.41 13.37
C THR A 149 13.13 3.05 13.04
N ARG A 150 12.63 3.34 11.83
CA ARG A 150 11.23 3.13 11.48
C ARG A 150 10.75 1.68 11.67
N PRO A 151 11.49 0.64 11.23
CA PRO A 151 11.06 -0.74 11.42
C PRO A 151 11.12 -1.21 12.87
N THR A 152 11.70 -0.43 13.79
CA THR A 152 11.77 -0.74 15.22
C THR A 152 10.67 -0.07 16.03
N ALA A 153 9.78 0.70 15.38
CA ALA A 153 8.68 1.39 16.05
C ALA A 153 7.73 0.41 16.75
N GLY A 154 7.50 -0.77 16.16
CA GLY A 154 6.73 -1.83 16.78
C GLY A 154 5.25 -1.46 17.01
N GLY A 155 4.57 -2.33 17.77
CA GLY A 155 3.17 -2.17 18.16
C GLY A 155 2.19 -2.96 17.31
N VAL A 156 0.90 -2.78 17.61
CA VAL A 156 -0.21 -3.38 16.86
C VAL A 156 -0.97 -2.28 16.12
N ALA A 157 -1.12 -2.45 14.81
CA ALA A 157 -1.93 -1.61 13.94
C ALA A 157 -3.25 -2.29 13.61
N VAL A 158 -4.35 -1.53 13.64
CA VAL A 158 -5.61 -1.93 13.01
C VAL A 158 -5.67 -1.27 11.64
N ALA A 159 -5.73 -2.07 10.58
CA ALA A 159 -5.90 -1.60 9.22
C ALA A 159 -7.36 -1.76 8.79
N LEU A 160 -8.04 -0.65 8.55
CA LEU A 160 -9.42 -0.57 8.09
C LEU A 160 -9.40 -0.38 6.57
N GLY A 161 -9.46 -1.50 5.84
CA GLY A 161 -9.28 -1.51 4.38
C GLY A 161 -10.46 -0.94 3.61
N ALA A 162 -10.17 -0.20 2.53
CA ALA A 162 -11.17 0.27 1.57
C ALA A 162 -11.73 -0.87 0.72
N GLY A 163 -12.95 -0.70 0.22
CA GLY A 163 -13.65 -1.72 -0.58
C GLY A 163 -13.40 -1.67 -2.10
N ASN A 164 -12.82 -0.60 -2.63
CA ASN A 164 -12.78 -0.31 -4.08
C ASN A 164 -11.57 -0.92 -4.82
N VAL A 165 -10.45 -1.13 -4.14
CA VAL A 165 -9.24 -1.75 -4.71
C VAL A 165 -8.84 -2.91 -3.83
N THR A 166 -8.84 -4.13 -4.38
CA THR A 166 -8.71 -5.36 -3.59
C THR A 166 -7.31 -5.58 -3.02
N GLY A 167 -6.28 -5.06 -3.69
CA GLY A 167 -4.89 -5.08 -3.20
C GLY A 167 -4.55 -4.00 -2.15
N LEU A 168 -5.40 -2.99 -1.97
CA LEU A 168 -5.05 -1.81 -1.17
C LEU A 168 -4.94 -2.12 0.31
N ALA A 169 -5.93 -2.82 0.87
CA ALA A 169 -5.91 -3.25 2.27
C ALA A 169 -4.70 -4.16 2.59
N VAL A 170 -4.25 -4.93 1.61
CA VAL A 170 -3.05 -5.77 1.72
C VAL A 170 -1.78 -4.92 1.69
N ALA A 171 -1.71 -3.90 0.83
CA ALA A 171 -0.60 -2.95 0.81
C ALA A 171 -0.46 -2.19 2.14
N ASP A 172 -1.57 -1.76 2.74
CA ASP A 172 -1.59 -1.10 4.05
C ASP A 172 -0.98 -2.01 5.14
N ALA A 173 -1.33 -3.29 5.13
CA ALA A 173 -0.76 -4.27 6.05
C ALA A 173 0.75 -4.50 5.81
N ILE A 174 1.17 -4.61 4.55
CA ILE A 174 2.58 -4.80 4.17
C ILE A 174 3.44 -3.62 4.65
N SER A 175 3.00 -2.38 4.45
CA SER A 175 3.72 -1.19 4.94
C SER A 175 3.86 -1.23 6.46
N HIS A 176 2.78 -1.53 7.19
CA HIS A 176 2.87 -1.64 8.65
C HIS A 176 3.83 -2.73 9.12
N ILE A 177 3.82 -3.90 8.49
CA ILE A 177 4.67 -5.03 8.89
C ILE A 177 6.14 -4.74 8.57
N PHE A 178 6.45 -4.36 7.32
CA PHE A 178 7.84 -4.32 6.86
C PHE A 178 8.51 -2.95 7.01
N GLU A 179 7.76 -1.86 6.93
CA GLU A 179 8.32 -0.51 7.07
C GLU A 179 8.28 -0.04 8.52
N HIS A 180 7.21 -0.38 9.25
CA HIS A 180 7.00 0.08 10.63
C HIS A 180 7.23 -0.98 11.71
N GLY A 181 7.44 -2.25 11.33
CA GLY A 181 7.66 -3.35 12.29
C GLY A 181 6.46 -3.68 13.16
N ARG A 182 5.23 -3.41 12.70
CA ARG A 182 3.98 -3.61 13.46
C ARG A 182 3.31 -4.94 13.11
N ALA A 183 2.73 -5.58 14.11
CA ALA A 183 1.72 -6.60 13.86
C ALA A 183 0.42 -5.92 13.37
N VAL A 184 -0.33 -6.56 12.49
CA VAL A 184 -1.51 -5.97 11.87
C VAL A 184 -2.75 -6.82 12.12
N LEU A 185 -3.81 -6.18 12.62
CA LEU A 185 -5.16 -6.69 12.53
C LEU A 185 -5.84 -6.06 11.30
N LEU A 186 -5.93 -6.83 10.22
CA LEU A 186 -6.50 -6.38 8.95
C LEU A 186 -8.00 -6.64 8.94
N LYS A 187 -8.79 -5.57 9.04
CA LYS A 187 -10.24 -5.64 8.91
C LYS A 187 -10.62 -5.42 7.46
N LEU A 188 -11.17 -6.45 6.82
CA LEU A 188 -11.60 -6.36 5.42
C LEU A 188 -12.91 -5.56 5.28
N HIS A 189 -13.04 -4.86 4.16
CA HIS A 189 -14.32 -4.23 3.80
C HIS A 189 -15.38 -5.32 3.59
N PRO A 190 -16.67 -5.13 3.97
CA PRO A 190 -17.70 -6.16 3.81
C PRO A 190 -17.88 -6.65 2.36
N LEU A 191 -17.59 -5.79 1.39
CA LEU A 191 -17.61 -6.16 -0.03
C LEU A 191 -16.57 -7.24 -0.38
N HIS A 192 -15.50 -7.38 0.39
CA HIS A 192 -14.43 -8.35 0.15
C HIS A 192 -14.69 -9.73 0.79
N GLY A 193 -15.92 -10.02 1.22
CA GLY A 193 -16.25 -11.30 1.86
C GLY A 193 -15.85 -12.53 1.03
N ALA A 194 -16.09 -12.50 -0.29
CA ALA A 194 -15.71 -13.59 -1.19
C ALA A 194 -14.18 -13.73 -1.38
N LEU A 195 -13.41 -12.66 -1.13
CA LEU A 195 -11.95 -12.68 -1.20
C LEU A 195 -11.29 -13.16 0.09
N GLU A 196 -12.00 -13.17 1.24
CA GLU A 196 -11.39 -13.52 2.53
C GLU A 196 -10.61 -14.85 2.49
N PRO A 197 -11.16 -15.98 1.98
CA PRO A 197 -10.42 -17.24 1.95
C PRO A 197 -9.16 -17.17 1.09
N ILE A 198 -9.22 -16.43 -0.03
CA ILE A 198 -8.10 -16.24 -0.94
C ILE A 198 -7.02 -15.39 -0.29
N LEU A 199 -7.40 -14.30 0.40
CA LEU A 199 -6.47 -13.43 1.10
C LEU A 199 -5.80 -14.14 2.29
N ARG A 200 -6.52 -15.02 3.00
CA ARG A 200 -5.93 -15.86 4.05
C ARG A 200 -4.87 -16.80 3.50
N GLU A 201 -5.09 -17.43 2.34
CA GLU A 201 -4.06 -18.26 1.70
C GLU A 201 -2.90 -17.42 1.16
N ALA A 202 -3.20 -16.30 0.48
CA ALA A 202 -2.20 -15.38 -0.07
C ALA A 202 -1.24 -14.84 1.01
N LEU A 203 -1.78 -14.52 2.19
CA LEU A 203 -1.06 -13.90 3.30
C LEU A 203 -0.72 -14.89 4.43
N ARG A 204 -0.96 -16.19 4.21
CA ARG A 204 -0.65 -17.25 5.17
C ARG A 204 0.76 -17.17 5.75
N PRO A 205 1.83 -16.84 4.99
CA PRO A 205 3.16 -16.69 5.58
C PRO A 205 3.23 -15.60 6.67
N LEU A 206 2.54 -14.47 6.49
CA LEU A 206 2.49 -13.39 7.49
C LEU A 206 1.68 -13.80 8.72
N MET A 207 0.57 -14.51 8.52
CA MET A 207 -0.26 -15.03 9.61
C MET A 207 0.49 -16.09 10.42
N ALA A 208 1.18 -17.02 9.75
CA ALA A 208 1.99 -18.04 10.40
C ALA A 208 3.18 -17.46 11.18
N ALA A 209 3.70 -16.30 10.75
CA ALA A 209 4.70 -15.54 11.47
C ALA A 209 4.14 -14.72 12.65
N GLY A 210 2.82 -14.72 12.85
CA GLY A 210 2.15 -14.00 13.95
C GLY A 210 2.12 -12.48 13.80
N VAL A 211 2.38 -11.96 12.59
CA VAL A 211 2.43 -10.50 12.33
C VAL A 211 1.19 -9.99 11.59
N LEU A 212 0.25 -10.87 11.26
CA LEU A 212 -1.01 -10.52 10.60
C LEU A 212 -2.14 -11.41 11.12
N GLU A 213 -3.31 -10.82 11.37
CA GLU A 213 -4.58 -11.54 11.46
C GLU A 213 -5.63 -10.83 10.60
N ILE A 214 -6.52 -11.60 9.97
CA ILE A 214 -7.60 -11.06 9.13
C ILE A 214 -8.92 -11.19 9.88
N VAL A 215 -9.70 -10.12 9.93
CA VAL A 215 -11.06 -10.14 10.49
C VAL A 215 -12.07 -9.54 9.54
N THR A 216 -13.28 -10.07 9.59
CA THR A 216 -14.44 -9.56 8.85
C THR A 216 -15.52 -9.06 9.81
N GLY A 217 -16.38 -8.18 9.31
CA GLY A 217 -17.47 -7.59 10.11
C GLY A 217 -17.83 -6.17 9.72
N GLY A 218 -18.84 -5.62 10.40
CA GLY A 218 -19.29 -4.24 10.21
C GLY A 218 -18.53 -3.22 11.06
N ALA A 219 -19.17 -2.07 11.31
CA ALA A 219 -18.61 -0.99 12.12
C ALA A 219 -18.30 -1.41 13.56
N GLU A 220 -19.11 -2.29 14.16
CA GLU A 220 -18.90 -2.74 15.54
C GLU A 220 -17.56 -3.50 15.72
N VAL A 221 -17.17 -4.32 14.75
CA VAL A 221 -15.87 -5.00 14.77
C VAL A 221 -14.72 -3.99 14.66
N ALA A 222 -14.87 -2.99 13.78
CA ALA A 222 -13.87 -1.92 13.66
C ALA A 222 -13.75 -1.12 14.95
N LYS A 223 -14.87 -0.76 15.59
CA LYS A 223 -14.91 -0.02 16.86
C LYS A 223 -14.28 -0.83 18.00
N ALA A 224 -14.62 -2.12 18.12
CA ALA A 224 -14.02 -3.01 19.10
C ALA A 224 -12.51 -3.19 18.90
N ALA A 225 -12.07 -3.35 17.65
CA ALA A 225 -10.66 -3.43 17.30
C ALA A 225 -9.91 -2.16 17.67
N VAL A 226 -10.42 -0.98 17.29
CA VAL A 226 -9.78 0.32 17.59
C VAL A 226 -9.73 0.59 19.10
N ALA A 227 -10.75 0.18 19.85
CA ALA A 227 -10.79 0.35 21.30
C ALA A 227 -9.95 -0.68 22.08
N ALA A 228 -9.37 -1.70 21.42
CA ALA A 228 -8.63 -2.75 22.09
C ALA A 228 -7.35 -2.19 22.74
N PRO A 229 -7.05 -2.48 24.02
CA PRO A 229 -5.91 -1.90 24.74
C PRO A 229 -4.53 -2.17 24.11
N LEU A 230 -4.40 -3.21 23.31
CA LEU A 230 -3.15 -3.58 22.62
C LEU A 230 -2.92 -2.77 21.34
N VAL A 231 -3.95 -2.11 20.81
CA VAL A 231 -3.88 -1.35 19.56
C VAL A 231 -3.21 0.00 19.84
N THR A 232 -2.17 0.26 19.06
CA THR A 232 -1.31 1.44 19.21
C THR A 232 -1.40 2.37 17.99
N HIS A 233 -1.90 1.83 16.88
CA HIS A 233 -2.00 2.55 15.61
C HIS A 233 -3.30 2.18 14.90
N VAL A 234 -3.90 3.16 14.24
CA VAL A 234 -5.05 2.95 13.36
C VAL A 234 -4.68 3.45 11.98
N HIS A 235 -4.86 2.60 10.97
CA HIS A 235 -4.77 2.94 9.57
C HIS A 235 -6.18 2.89 9.00
N LEU A 236 -6.65 4.02 8.46
CA LEU A 236 -7.93 4.11 7.79
C LEU A 236 -7.72 4.47 6.33
N THR A 237 -8.18 3.58 5.46
CA THR A 237 -8.28 3.84 4.03
C THR A 237 -9.76 3.90 3.70
N GLY A 238 -10.30 5.10 3.50
CA GLY A 238 -11.74 5.31 3.31
C GLY A 238 -12.12 6.77 3.10
N GLY A 239 -13.41 7.02 2.89
CA GLY A 239 -13.94 8.38 2.70
C GLY A 239 -14.16 9.14 4.00
N ASP A 240 -14.43 10.45 3.87
CA ASP A 240 -14.69 11.39 4.97
C ASP A 240 -15.67 10.84 6.02
N GLY A 241 -16.76 10.19 5.61
CA GLY A 241 -17.75 9.65 6.54
C GLY A 241 -17.21 8.54 7.44
N ALA A 242 -16.32 7.68 6.93
CA ALA A 242 -15.66 6.65 7.74
C ALA A 242 -14.66 7.28 8.72
N TYR A 243 -13.95 8.33 8.26
CA TYR A 243 -13.03 9.09 9.11
C TYR A 243 -13.77 9.80 10.24
N ASP A 244 -14.84 10.53 9.93
CA ASP A 244 -15.64 11.25 10.93
C ASP A 244 -16.31 10.29 11.92
N ALA A 245 -16.82 9.15 11.46
CA ALA A 245 -17.35 8.11 12.34
C ALA A 245 -16.28 7.55 13.30
N LEU A 246 -15.06 7.36 12.82
CA LEU A 246 -13.95 6.84 13.62
C LEU A 246 -13.46 7.86 14.66
N VAL A 247 -13.27 9.12 14.25
CA VAL A 247 -12.67 10.16 15.10
C VAL A 247 -13.70 10.82 16.01
N TRP A 248 -14.93 11.03 15.53
CA TRP A 248 -15.97 11.80 16.24
C TRP A 248 -17.18 10.98 16.66
N GLY A 249 -17.28 9.71 16.25
CA GLY A 249 -18.43 8.87 16.54
C GLY A 249 -19.67 9.17 15.69
N GLY A 250 -19.53 9.98 14.62
CA GLY A 250 -20.61 10.33 13.70
C GLY A 250 -20.23 11.50 12.78
N PRO A 251 -21.16 11.99 11.94
CA PRO A 251 -20.93 13.19 11.13
C PRO A 251 -20.56 14.39 12.00
N ARG A 252 -19.61 15.20 11.54
CA ARG A 252 -19.31 16.49 12.17
C ARG A 252 -20.58 17.33 12.26
N ARG A 253 -20.81 17.95 13.42
CA ARG A 253 -22.02 18.77 13.67
C ARG A 253 -21.93 20.18 13.07
N ASP A 254 -20.79 20.51 12.47
CA ASP A 254 -20.32 21.84 12.12
C ASP A 254 -19.89 21.96 10.65
N ARG A 255 -20.36 21.05 9.78
CA ARG A 255 -20.35 21.19 8.31
C ARG A 255 -21.75 21.47 7.79
#